data_AF-A0A920TGL3-F1
#
_entry.id   AF-A0A920TGL3-F1
#
_cell.length_a   1.000
_cell.length_b   1.000
_cell.length_c   1.000
_cell.angle_alpha   90.00
_cell.angle_beta   90.00
_cell.angle_gamma   90.00
#
_symmetry.space_group_name_H-M   'P 1'
#
loop_
_entity.id
_entity.type
_entity.pdbx_description
1 polymer ?
#
loop_
_entity_poly.entity_id
_entity_poly.type
_entity_poly.pdbx_seq_one_letter_code
_entity_poly.pdbx_strand_id
1 'polypeptide(L)'
;MQREKSLIRSAGFGLAILLGMIVYAYGFNVTKVNFETTRSEKRLTQLSRIMRALAHPTLFVYEKEELEVTAPIYLPCPKDQVSAHKPNMSEAYLVLTPNCAGPGETITVEGHNMWPNTKGPINFLTLRV
;
A
#
# COMPACT_ATOMS: atom_id res chain seq x y z
N MET A 1 -39.92 53.64 -37.19
CA MET A 1 -39.72 52.90 -35.91
C MET A 1 -39.16 51.47 -36.02
N GLN A 2 -38.98 50.86 -37.21
CA GLN A 2 -38.44 49.48 -37.34
C GLN A 2 -36.89 49.42 -37.33
N ARG A 3 -36.19 50.44 -37.87
CA ARG A 3 -34.71 50.49 -37.91
C ARG A 3 -34.05 50.67 -36.55
N GLU A 4 -34.61 51.52 -35.68
CA GLU A 4 -34.04 51.81 -34.36
C GLU A 4 -34.01 50.59 -33.45
N LYS A 5 -35.06 49.75 -33.49
CA LYS A 5 -35.10 48.50 -32.71
C LYS A 5 -34.01 47.50 -33.14
N SER A 6 -33.64 47.49 -34.42
CA SER A 6 -32.58 46.62 -34.96
C SER A 6 -31.18 47.12 -34.56
N LEU A 7 -30.96 48.44 -34.58
CA LEU A 7 -29.70 49.06 -34.15
C LEU A 7 -29.48 48.93 -32.64
N ILE A 8 -30.53 49.09 -31.82
CA ILE A 8 -30.44 48.90 -30.36
C ILE A 8 -30.18 47.43 -30.01
N ARG A 9 -30.76 46.48 -30.76
CA ARG A 9 -30.53 45.04 -30.56
C ARG A 9 -29.09 44.62 -30.90
N SER A 10 -28.53 45.15 -31.99
CA SER A 10 -27.13 44.88 -32.37
C SER A 10 -26.13 45.58 -31.45
N ALA A 11 -26.40 46.82 -31.03
CA ALA A 11 -25.59 47.52 -30.04
C ALA A 11 -25.61 46.81 -28.67
N GLY A 12 -26.78 46.36 -28.22
CA GLY A 12 -26.91 45.58 -26.98
C GLY A 12 -26.16 44.25 -27.04
N PHE A 13 -26.20 43.57 -28.19
CA PHE A 13 -25.44 42.32 -28.38
C PHE A 13 -23.93 42.56 -28.38
N GLY A 14 -23.45 43.63 -29.04
CA GLY A 14 -22.04 44.03 -29.00
C GLY A 14 -21.57 44.35 -27.58
N LEU A 15 -22.38 45.10 -26.82
CA LEU A 15 -22.08 45.42 -25.42
C LEU A 15 -22.01 44.16 -24.55
N ALA A 16 -22.93 43.21 -24.75
CA ALA A 16 -22.93 41.93 -24.01
C ALA A 16 -21.67 41.09 -24.29
N ILE A 17 -21.23 41.01 -25.55
CA ILE A 17 -19.98 40.31 -25.92
C ILE A 17 -18.78 40.97 -25.26
N LEU A 18 -18.71 42.30 -25.31
CA LEU A 18 -17.61 43.06 -24.73
C LEU A 18 -17.55 42.85 -23.21
N LEU A 19 -18.70 42.85 -22.53
CA LEU A 19 -18.79 42.54 -21.11
C LEU A 19 -18.33 41.10 -20.81
N GLY A 20 -18.74 40.12 -21.62
CA GLY A 20 -18.28 38.74 -21.51
C GLY A 20 -16.77 38.59 -21.67
N MET A 21 -16.17 39.31 -22.61
CA MET A 21 -14.71 39.32 -22.83
C MET A 21 -13.94 39.92 -21.65
N ILE A 22 -14.47 40.99 -21.03
CA ILE A 22 -13.88 41.59 -19.83
C ILE A 22 -13.91 40.60 -18.66
N VAL A 23 -15.04 39.93 -18.42
CA VAL A 23 -15.16 38.92 -17.35
C VAL A 23 -14.21 37.76 -17.58
N TYR A 24 -14.09 37.28 -18.82
CA TYR A 24 -13.14 36.23 -19.18
C TYR A 24 -11.68 36.66 -18.93
N ALA A 25 -11.29 37.86 -19.37
CA ALA A 25 -9.95 38.38 -19.17
C ALA A 25 -9.61 38.58 -17.68
N TYR A 26 -10.57 39.07 -16.90
CA TYR A 26 -10.41 39.20 -15.45
C TYR A 26 -10.26 37.83 -14.77
N GLY A 27 -11.10 36.86 -15.13
CA GLY A 27 -11.01 35.48 -14.65
C GLY A 27 -9.64 34.86 -14.96
N PHE A 28 -9.12 35.07 -16.17
CA PHE A 28 -7.80 34.58 -16.57
C PHE A 28 -6.65 35.24 -15.78
N ASN A 29 -6.74 36.54 -15.50
CA ASN A 29 -5.75 37.26 -14.69
C ASN A 29 -5.76 36.79 -13.21
N VAL A 30 -6.95 36.66 -12.61
CA VAL A 30 -7.09 36.23 -11.20
C VAL A 30 -6.63 34.78 -11.00
N THR A 31 -6.93 33.89 -11.95
CA THR A 31 -6.54 32.47 -11.89
C THR A 31 -5.05 32.25 -12.18
N LYS A 32 -4.30 33.31 -12.59
CA LYS A 32 -2.85 33.29 -12.86
C LYS A 32 -2.43 32.03 -13.64
N VAL A 33 -3.22 31.63 -14.64
CA VAL A 33 -2.99 30.40 -15.41
C VAL A 33 -1.75 30.61 -16.28
N ASN A 34 -0.60 30.18 -15.77
CA ASN A 34 0.67 30.26 -16.47
C ASN A 34 0.92 28.96 -17.26
N PHE A 35 0.67 29.00 -18.57
CA PHE A 35 0.91 27.86 -19.46
C PHE A 35 2.38 27.62 -19.78
N GLU A 36 3.28 28.57 -19.47
CA GLU A 36 4.73 28.44 -19.71
C GLU A 36 5.33 27.33 -18.84
N THR A 37 4.87 27.21 -17.59
CA THR A 37 5.42 26.22 -16.64
C THR A 37 4.83 24.82 -16.82
N THR A 38 3.59 24.72 -17.30
CA THR A 38 2.83 23.46 -17.38
C THR A 38 3.18 22.64 -18.63
N ARG A 39 3.77 23.28 -19.66
CA ARG A 39 4.31 22.62 -20.87
C ARG A 39 5.80 22.28 -20.78
N SER A 40 6.42 22.38 -19.61
CA SER A 40 7.83 22.00 -19.47
C SER A 40 8.00 20.47 -19.54
N GLU A 41 8.69 19.97 -20.57
CA GLU A 41 8.90 18.52 -20.79
C GLU A 41 9.54 17.80 -19.58
N LYS A 42 10.28 18.55 -18.74
CA LYS A 42 10.92 18.04 -17.53
C LYS A 42 9.93 17.57 -16.46
N ARG A 43 8.72 18.15 -16.37
CA ARG A 43 7.69 17.68 -15.40
C ARG A 43 6.89 16.48 -15.91
N LEU A 44 6.60 16.43 -17.21
CA LEU A 44 5.85 15.33 -17.82
C LEU A 44 6.60 13.99 -17.72
N THR A 45 7.93 14.02 -17.85
CA THR A 45 8.80 12.84 -17.68
C THR A 45 8.88 12.32 -16.24
N GLN A 46 8.71 13.17 -15.23
CA GLN A 46 8.62 12.71 -13.84
C GLN A 46 7.25 12.15 -13.50
N LEU A 47 6.18 12.78 -14.01
CA LEU A 47 4.81 12.31 -13.78
C LEU A 47 4.59 10.91 -14.38
N SER A 48 5.15 10.63 -15.56
CA SER A 48 4.99 9.32 -16.20
C SER A 48 5.66 8.19 -15.42
N ARG A 49 6.79 8.45 -14.75
CA ARG A 49 7.45 7.47 -13.87
C ARG A 49 6.57 7.13 -12.66
N ILE A 50 5.99 8.15 -12.04
CA ILE A 50 5.11 7.98 -10.87
C ILE A 50 3.81 7.28 -11.28
N MET A 51 3.16 7.71 -12.36
CA MET A 51 1.94 7.08 -12.87
C MET A 51 2.17 5.63 -13.29
N ARG A 52 3.31 5.29 -13.89
CA ARG A 52 3.69 3.90 -14.18
C ARG A 52 3.90 3.09 -12.91
N ALA A 53 4.48 3.69 -11.86
CA ALA A 53 4.68 3.04 -10.58
C ALA A 53 3.36 2.76 -9.83
N LEU A 54 2.37 3.65 -9.91
CA LEU A 54 1.04 3.41 -9.33
C LEU A 54 0.17 2.51 -10.21
N ALA A 55 0.34 2.54 -11.53
CA ALA A 55 -0.34 1.65 -12.47
C ALA A 55 0.40 0.32 -12.62
N HIS A 56 0.84 -0.29 -11.52
CA HIS A 56 1.15 -1.73 -11.49
C HIS A 56 -0.13 -2.47 -11.10
N PRO A 57 -1.06 -2.73 -12.04
CA PRO A 57 -2.18 -3.59 -11.73
C PRO A 57 -1.62 -4.98 -11.41
N THR A 58 -1.87 -5.45 -10.20
CA THR A 58 -1.71 -6.87 -9.85
C THR A 58 -2.80 -7.64 -10.59
N LEU A 59 -2.58 -7.87 -11.89
CA LEU A 59 -3.55 -8.54 -12.78
C LEU A 59 -3.78 -10.00 -12.41
N PHE A 60 -2.84 -10.59 -11.68
CA PHE A 60 -2.88 -11.97 -11.22
C PHE A 60 -2.67 -11.99 -9.72
N VAL A 61 -3.72 -12.34 -9.00
CA VAL A 61 -3.65 -12.69 -7.59
C VAL A 61 -3.69 -14.21 -7.53
N TYR A 62 -2.62 -14.81 -7.01
CA TYR A 62 -2.58 -16.24 -6.75
C TYR A 62 -3.12 -16.48 -5.34
N GLU A 63 -3.98 -17.48 -5.19
CA GLU A 63 -4.39 -17.97 -3.88
C GLU A 63 -3.15 -18.56 -3.19
N LYS A 64 -2.83 -18.03 -2.01
CA LYS A 64 -1.73 -18.48 -1.17
C LYS A 64 -2.33 -19.04 0.10
N GLU A 65 -1.95 -20.25 0.44
CA GLU A 65 -2.22 -20.83 1.75
C GLU A 65 -1.00 -20.63 2.64
N GLU A 66 -1.23 -20.25 3.90
CA GLU A 66 -0.19 -20.05 4.90
C GLU A 66 -0.38 -21.09 6.02
N LEU A 67 0.72 -21.75 6.40
CA LEU A 67 0.76 -22.74 7.47
C LEU A 67 1.55 -22.17 8.64
N GLU A 68 0.86 -21.92 9.75
CA GLU A 68 1.47 -21.44 11.00
C GLU A 68 1.53 -22.57 12.03
N VAL A 69 2.73 -22.85 12.54
CA VAL A 69 2.97 -23.87 13.57
C VAL A 69 3.72 -23.25 14.72
N THR A 70 3.18 -23.38 15.93
CA THR A 70 3.78 -22.81 17.15
C THR A 70 4.12 -23.92 18.14
N ALA A 71 5.33 -23.87 18.71
CA ALA A 71 5.73 -24.72 19.81
C ALA A 71 6.24 -23.86 20.99
N PRO A 72 5.76 -24.11 22.23
CA PRO A 72 6.20 -23.36 23.39
C PRO A 72 7.63 -23.77 23.81
N ILE A 73 8.43 -22.80 24.20
CA ILE A 73 9.76 -23.00 24.79
C ILE A 73 9.91 -22.19 26.08
N TYR A 74 10.61 -22.74 27.05
CA TYR A 74 10.88 -22.06 28.32
C TYR A 74 12.24 -21.38 28.32
N LEU A 75 12.26 -20.10 28.70
CA LEU A 75 13.46 -19.28 28.80
C LEU A 75 13.39 -18.47 30.12
N PRO A 76 14.26 -18.68 31.13
CA PRO A 76 15.27 -19.75 31.25
C PRO A 76 14.64 -21.11 31.63
N CYS A 77 15.43 -22.19 31.59
CA CYS A 77 14.99 -23.50 32.08
C CYS A 77 14.50 -23.43 33.54
N PRO A 78 13.24 -23.81 33.84
CA PRO A 78 12.78 -23.93 35.22
C PRO A 78 13.53 -25.05 35.95
N LYS A 79 13.63 -24.96 37.27
CA LYS A 79 14.30 -25.95 38.12
C LYS A 79 13.53 -27.28 38.20
N ASP A 80 12.22 -27.22 37.99
CA ASP A 80 11.33 -28.39 37.93
C ASP A 80 11.25 -28.93 36.50
N GLN A 81 10.90 -30.22 36.36
CA GLN A 81 10.78 -30.85 35.04
C GLN A 81 9.85 -30.07 34.12
N VAL A 82 10.40 -29.61 32.99
CA VAL A 82 9.62 -28.99 31.93
C VAL A 82 8.70 -30.06 31.34
N SER A 83 7.40 -29.87 31.46
CA SER A 83 6.43 -30.73 30.77
C SER A 83 6.67 -30.62 29.27
N ALA A 84 7.10 -31.73 28.65
CA ALA A 84 7.26 -31.79 27.21
C ALA A 84 5.88 -31.59 26.56
N HIS A 85 5.72 -30.48 25.83
CA HIS A 85 4.53 -30.29 25.02
C HIS A 85 4.45 -31.45 24.02
N LYS A 86 3.35 -32.21 24.07
CA LYS A 86 3.12 -33.31 23.12
C LYS A 86 2.40 -32.73 21.90
N PRO A 87 3.09 -32.55 20.76
CA PRO A 87 2.42 -32.08 19.55
C PRO A 87 1.42 -33.10 19.02
N ASN A 88 0.41 -32.62 18.31
CA ASN A 88 -0.50 -33.46 17.54
C ASN A 88 0.22 -33.98 16.29
N MET A 89 0.45 -35.29 16.21
CA MET A 89 1.19 -35.91 15.10
C MET A 89 0.40 -35.98 13.79
N SER A 90 -0.91 -35.69 13.81
CA SER A 90 -1.75 -35.70 12.61
C SER A 90 -1.59 -34.44 11.75
N GLU A 91 -1.09 -33.34 12.32
CA GLU A 91 -0.92 -32.05 11.67
C GLU A 91 0.58 -31.71 11.53
N ALA A 92 0.91 -30.54 10.98
CA ALA A 92 2.27 -30.05 10.97
C ALA A 92 2.69 -29.62 12.39
N TYR A 93 3.87 -30.07 12.84
CA TYR A 93 4.33 -29.78 14.20
C TYR A 93 5.83 -29.50 14.27
N LEU A 94 6.23 -28.89 15.38
CA LEU A 94 7.61 -28.58 15.72
C LEU A 94 8.03 -29.38 16.96
N VAL A 95 9.24 -29.94 16.92
CA VAL A 95 9.92 -30.57 18.05
C VAL A 95 11.13 -29.74 18.42
N LEU A 96 11.23 -29.38 19.69
CA LEU A 96 12.29 -28.56 20.25
C LEU A 96 13.14 -29.41 21.19
N THR A 97 14.43 -29.50 20.90
CA THR A 97 15.40 -30.25 21.71
C THR A 97 16.61 -29.38 22.02
N PRO A 98 16.86 -28.99 23.28
CA PRO A 98 16.01 -29.16 24.47
C PRO A 98 14.74 -28.28 24.45
N ASN A 99 13.75 -28.63 25.29
CA ASN A 99 12.47 -27.90 25.42
C ASN A 99 12.56 -26.63 26.30
N CYS A 100 13.76 -26.28 26.74
CA CYS A 100 14.09 -25.05 27.44
C CYS A 100 15.54 -24.67 27.15
N ALA A 101 15.87 -23.39 27.26
CA ALA A 101 17.24 -22.91 27.06
C ALA A 101 17.52 -21.65 27.88
N GLY A 102 18.79 -21.44 28.22
CA GLY A 102 19.31 -20.22 28.80
C GLY A 102 19.80 -19.20 27.75
N PRO A 103 20.21 -18.00 28.18
CA PRO A 103 20.83 -17.01 27.30
C PRO A 103 22.11 -17.56 26.66
N GLY A 104 22.20 -17.53 25.34
CA GLY A 104 23.37 -17.99 24.58
C GLY A 104 23.45 -19.50 24.35
N GLU A 105 22.46 -20.27 24.81
CA GLU A 105 22.37 -21.69 24.53
C GLU A 105 21.71 -21.97 23.17
N THR A 106 22.07 -23.10 22.56
CA THR A 106 21.54 -23.52 21.27
C THR A 106 20.41 -24.50 21.45
N ILE A 107 19.34 -24.31 20.69
CA ILE A 107 18.21 -25.24 20.58
C ILE A 107 18.15 -25.80 19.17
N THR A 108 17.83 -27.09 19.07
CA THR A 108 17.52 -27.72 17.79
C THR A 108 16.02 -27.70 17.58
N VAL A 109 15.60 -27.16 16.42
CA VAL A 109 14.20 -27.07 16.00
C VAL A 109 13.99 -28.01 14.82
N GLU A 110 13.18 -29.05 15.01
CA GLU A 110 12.82 -30.01 13.96
C GLU A 110 11.35 -29.82 13.56
N GLY A 111 11.10 -29.67 12.26
CA GLY A 111 9.76 -29.55 11.71
C GLY A 111 9.31 -30.84 11.04
N HIS A 112 8.09 -31.27 11.35
CA HIS A 112 7.50 -32.50 10.81
C HIS A 112 6.17 -32.20 10.11
N ASN A 113 5.86 -33.01 9.10
CA ASN A 113 4.59 -32.96 8.35
C ASN A 113 4.26 -31.58 7.75
N MET A 114 5.29 -30.81 7.39
CA MET A 114 5.17 -29.52 6.70
C MET A 114 5.08 -29.71 5.19
N TRP A 115 4.56 -28.71 4.48
CA TRP A 115 4.48 -28.76 3.03
C TRP A 115 5.87 -28.86 2.37
N PRO A 116 6.05 -29.77 1.40
CA PRO A 116 7.33 -29.94 0.73
C PRO A 116 7.71 -28.69 -0.06
N ASN A 117 9.02 -28.42 -0.18
CA ASN A 117 9.57 -27.31 -0.95
C ASN A 117 9.06 -25.91 -0.56
N THR A 118 8.57 -25.75 0.67
CA THR A 118 8.11 -24.46 1.20
C THR A 118 9.21 -23.80 2.01
N LYS A 119 9.28 -22.46 1.96
CA LYS A 119 10.20 -21.66 2.78
C LYS A 119 9.37 -20.72 3.65
N GLY A 120 9.76 -20.59 4.91
CA GLY A 120 9.12 -19.69 5.87
C GLY A 120 10.13 -19.14 6.86
N PRO A 121 9.86 -17.98 7.47
CA PRO A 121 10.66 -17.46 8.56
C PRO A 121 10.38 -18.24 9.86
N ILE A 122 11.40 -18.31 10.72
CA ILE A 122 11.22 -18.74 12.11
C ILE A 122 11.19 -17.47 12.96
N ASN A 123 10.10 -17.26 13.69
CA ASN A 123 9.90 -16.10 14.53
C ASN A 123 9.78 -16.52 15.99
N PHE A 124 10.50 -15.84 16.87
CA PHE A 124 10.32 -15.98 18.31
C PHE A 124 9.17 -15.10 18.76
N LEU A 125 8.04 -15.73 19.09
CA LEU A 125 6.88 -15.04 19.63
C LEU A 125 6.99 -15.00 21.15
N THR A 126 7.00 -13.79 21.71
CA THR A 126 6.85 -13.63 23.16
C THR A 126 5.37 -13.65 23.48
N LEU A 127 4.90 -14.71 24.14
CA LEU A 127 3.56 -14.72 24.71
C LEU A 127 3.56 -13.70 25.86
N ARG A 128 3.06 -12.50 25.56
CA ARG A 128 2.78 -11.49 26.57
C ARG A 128 1.54 -11.94 27.33
N VAL A 129 1.76 -12.61 28.46
CA VAL A 129 0.71 -12.92 29.45
C VAL A 129 0.31 -11.63 30.15
#